data_AF-A0A922LCF5-F1
#
_entry.id   AF-A0A922LCF5-F1
#
_cell.length_a   1.000
_cell.length_b   1.000
_cell.length_c   1.000
_cell.angle_alpha   90.00
_cell.angle_beta   90.00
_cell.angle_gamma   90.00
#
_symmetry.space_group_name_H-M   'P 1'
#
loop_
_entity.id
_entity.type
_entity.pdbx_description
1 polymer ?
#
loop_
_entity_poly.entity_id
_entity_poly.type
_entity_poly.pdbx_seq_one_letter_code
_entity_poly.pdbx_strand_id
1 'polypeptide(L)'
;MSSMPIDSGCDTDSLEEEKPKYETYNFKFLRADLEKIYEEILQDVPIDSVFDSFSNYITNNIEPVGWKAIWIPWSDNFRHSSRFLVEVTNVLESMEASVLIMKRVSNNNNNNEDDDDALVNELNELGERKVPLIELFVISDDDEDKLFYKTAFIIEVIRFFYLNLWRPWDDVDDQYHDEIFLTHRFIPRLNLVFDIKNNVIDKNIISRFESIISEAQSIKKSMDKLNLICKKEQELQQDEDYFNDINSVEYWRLTIKLEKYQRAMRFIENPELRNLYEEFVSEEFDDLDNERVLHLVSNSDFESLSKAVAKLGFSLTEEKTKTKVKLHDSFPKALSRSKSGDSIYLCAGNHVQKLSWIEKNLEIYGIEPDVKICSSHDCGDLFIFVNVPGTLKISNVTIKAVHPIDQLICLKSGHLILEDCVLDFNQSVMKKEPIRKLDDAQLTLINTKIIGQ
;
A
#
# COMPACT_ATOMS: atom_id res chain seq x y z
N MET A 1 9.77 -60.63 -0.87
CA MET A 1 10.40 -61.45 0.18
C MET A 1 11.89 -61.19 0.13
N SER A 2 12.45 -60.80 1.28
CA SER A 2 13.86 -60.86 1.67
C SER A 2 14.87 -59.95 0.95
N SER A 3 15.14 -58.80 1.58
CA SER A 3 16.46 -58.17 1.56
C SER A 3 17.02 -58.23 2.99
N MET A 4 18.15 -58.92 3.13
CA MET A 4 18.94 -59.01 4.36
C MET A 4 19.84 -57.76 4.54
N PRO A 5 20.36 -57.53 5.76
CA PRO A 5 20.80 -56.23 6.24
C PRO A 5 22.30 -55.99 6.00
N ILE A 6 22.69 -54.71 5.95
CA ILE A 6 24.06 -54.29 6.22
C ILE A 6 23.99 -53.15 7.22
N ASP A 7 24.60 -53.44 8.36
CA ASP A 7 24.91 -52.56 9.47
C ASP A 7 25.97 -51.54 9.05
N SER A 8 25.73 -50.27 9.34
CA SER A 8 26.81 -49.28 9.43
C SER A 8 26.41 -48.28 10.52
N GLY A 9 27.03 -48.46 11.69
CA GLY A 9 26.94 -47.53 12.79
C GLY A 9 27.17 -46.10 12.32
N CYS A 10 26.30 -45.21 12.77
CA CYS A 10 26.61 -43.81 12.85
C CYS A 10 26.22 -43.42 14.27
N ASP A 11 27.24 -43.05 15.02
CA ASP A 11 27.16 -42.50 16.36
C ASP A 11 26.04 -41.46 16.42
N THR A 12 25.06 -41.70 17.29
CA THR A 12 24.14 -40.66 17.71
C THR A 12 24.89 -39.76 18.66
N ASP A 13 25.78 -38.93 18.11
CA ASP A 13 26.16 -37.68 18.76
C ASP A 13 24.88 -36.85 18.81
N SER A 14 24.28 -36.86 19.99
CA SER A 14 23.34 -35.86 20.44
C SER A 14 23.95 -34.49 20.16
N LEU A 15 23.47 -33.84 19.10
CA LEU A 15 23.62 -32.41 18.91
C LEU A 15 22.93 -31.74 20.11
N GLU A 16 23.68 -31.56 21.19
CA GLU A 16 23.36 -30.58 22.22
C GLU A 16 23.25 -29.25 21.48
N GLU A 17 22.03 -28.74 21.32
CA GLU A 17 21.81 -27.36 20.88
C GLU A 17 22.51 -26.46 21.90
N GLU A 18 23.67 -25.92 21.51
CA GLU A 18 24.47 -25.01 22.32
C GLU A 18 23.59 -23.84 22.77
N LYS A 19 23.41 -23.71 24.10
CA LYS A 19 22.60 -22.66 24.70
C LYS A 19 23.14 -21.27 24.35
N PRO A 20 22.28 -20.28 24.04
CA PRO A 20 22.71 -18.91 23.87
C PRO A 20 23.41 -18.39 25.14
N LYS A 21 24.45 -17.56 24.96
CA LYS A 21 25.24 -16.95 26.05
C LYS A 21 24.42 -16.08 27.02
N TYR A 22 23.21 -15.69 26.62
CA TYR A 22 22.23 -14.94 27.41
C TYR A 22 20.83 -15.48 27.12
N GLU A 23 20.14 -16.04 28.11
CA GLU A 23 18.71 -16.36 28.01
C GLU A 23 17.88 -15.11 28.34
N THR A 24 16.87 -14.86 27.51
CA THR A 24 15.90 -13.77 27.68
C THR A 24 14.52 -14.34 27.94
N TYR A 25 13.68 -13.60 28.65
CA TYR A 25 12.27 -13.96 28.78
C TYR A 25 11.59 -14.07 27.39
N ASN A 26 10.79 -15.12 27.21
CA ASN A 26 10.05 -15.38 25.97
C ASN A 26 8.59 -15.67 26.30
N PHE A 27 7.69 -14.94 25.65
CA PHE A 27 6.25 -15.02 25.91
C PHE A 27 5.50 -15.50 24.69
N LYS A 28 4.52 -16.38 24.92
CA LYS A 28 3.54 -16.78 23.91
C LYS A 28 2.18 -16.27 24.34
N PHE A 29 1.66 -15.29 23.61
CA PHE A 29 0.35 -14.74 23.92
C PHE A 29 -0.79 -15.59 23.37
N LEU A 30 -1.77 -15.86 24.24
CA LEU A 30 -3.11 -16.20 23.81
C LEU A 30 -3.88 -14.92 23.52
N ARG A 31 -4.88 -15.04 22.64
CA ARG A 31 -5.73 -13.91 22.27
C ARG A 31 -6.43 -13.27 23.48
N ALA A 32 -7.02 -14.10 24.34
CA ALA A 32 -7.75 -13.64 25.51
C ALA A 32 -6.85 -12.90 26.53
N ASP A 33 -5.57 -13.29 26.62
CA ASP A 33 -4.61 -12.62 27.50
C ASP A 33 -4.32 -11.20 27.01
N LEU A 34 -4.20 -11.03 25.69
CA LEU A 34 -4.01 -9.72 25.05
C LEU A 34 -5.25 -8.84 25.17
N GLU A 35 -6.44 -9.39 24.91
CA GLU A 35 -7.70 -8.64 25.08
C GLU A 35 -7.81 -8.09 26.50
N LYS A 36 -7.58 -8.94 27.51
CA LYS A 36 -7.64 -8.51 28.92
C LYS A 36 -6.63 -7.42 29.26
N ILE A 37 -5.37 -7.53 28.82
CA ILE A 37 -4.36 -6.54 29.18
C ILE A 37 -4.58 -5.21 28.43
N TYR A 38 -5.02 -5.25 27.17
CA TYR A 38 -5.31 -4.02 26.44
C TYR A 38 -6.61 -3.37 26.90
N GLU A 39 -7.60 -4.12 27.39
CA GLU A 39 -8.75 -3.55 28.10
C GLU A 39 -8.32 -2.79 29.36
N GLU A 40 -7.34 -3.31 30.11
CA GLU A 40 -6.79 -2.64 31.30
C GLU A 40 -6.05 -1.34 30.93
N ILE A 41 -5.21 -1.38 29.89
CA ILE A 41 -4.37 -0.26 29.44
C ILE A 41 -5.18 0.82 28.72
N LEU A 42 -6.04 0.42 27.78
CA LEU A 42 -6.66 1.34 26.81
C LEU A 42 -8.10 1.71 27.15
N GLN A 43 -8.86 0.89 27.88
CA GLN A 43 -10.23 1.20 28.31
C GLN A 43 -11.06 1.91 27.21
N ASP A 44 -11.58 3.11 27.50
CA ASP A 44 -12.35 3.98 26.59
C ASP A 44 -11.49 5.13 26.01
N VAL A 45 -10.19 4.93 25.86
CA VAL A 45 -9.24 5.96 25.44
C VAL A 45 -9.38 6.28 23.94
N PRO A 46 -9.43 7.57 23.55
CA PRO A 46 -9.41 8.00 22.15
C PRO A 46 -8.05 7.72 21.49
N ILE A 47 -8.01 7.68 20.15
CA ILE A 47 -6.81 7.26 19.41
C ILE A 47 -5.58 8.14 19.74
N ASP A 48 -5.77 9.45 19.89
CA ASP A 48 -4.71 10.41 20.18
C ASP A 48 -4.06 10.21 21.56
N SER A 49 -4.79 9.64 22.50
CA SER A 49 -4.41 9.46 23.90
C SER A 49 -3.86 8.06 24.21
N VAL A 50 -3.74 7.20 23.18
CA VAL A 50 -3.19 5.84 23.29
C VAL A 50 -1.76 5.86 23.82
N PHE A 51 -0.93 6.76 23.31
CA PHE A 51 0.46 6.89 23.75
C PHE A 51 0.54 7.23 25.24
N ASP A 52 -0.23 8.21 25.70
CA ASP A 52 -0.25 8.63 27.10
C ASP A 52 -0.73 7.50 28.02
N SER A 53 -1.69 6.69 27.56
CA SER A 53 -2.20 5.56 28.33
C SER A 53 -1.15 4.46 28.52
N PHE A 54 -0.41 4.11 27.46
CA PHE A 54 0.72 3.20 27.59
C PHE A 54 1.84 3.79 28.46
N SER A 55 2.15 5.09 28.32
CA SER A 55 3.19 5.75 29.10
C SER A 55 2.87 5.72 30.60
N ASN A 56 1.64 6.06 30.96
CA ASN A 56 1.15 5.97 32.33
C ASN A 56 1.17 4.53 32.85
N TYR A 57 0.81 3.55 32.02
CA TYR A 57 0.85 2.14 32.42
C TYR A 57 2.28 1.67 32.70
N ILE A 58 3.23 2.00 31.81
CA ILE A 58 4.65 1.63 31.91
C ILE A 58 5.25 2.16 33.22
N THR A 59 5.11 3.47 33.45
CA THR A 59 5.70 4.16 34.60
C THR A 59 5.24 3.58 35.93
N ASN A 60 4.03 3.01 35.98
CA ASN A 60 3.46 2.42 37.19
C ASN A 60 3.74 0.92 37.36
N ASN A 61 4.18 0.22 36.31
CA ASN A 61 4.19 -1.25 36.30
C ASN A 61 5.52 -1.90 35.92
N ILE A 62 6.49 -1.13 35.43
CA ILE A 62 7.84 -1.59 35.08
C ILE A 62 8.84 -1.14 36.16
N GLU A 63 9.82 -1.99 36.45
CA GLU A 63 10.98 -1.61 37.25
C GLU A 63 11.80 -0.52 36.53
N PRO A 64 12.04 0.65 37.14
CA PRO A 64 12.62 1.79 36.43
C PRO A 64 14.13 1.64 36.18
N VAL A 65 14.83 0.81 36.96
CA VAL A 65 16.30 0.68 36.93
C VAL A 65 16.75 -0.73 37.32
N GLY A 66 18.01 -1.06 37.05
CA GLY A 66 18.72 -2.18 37.68
C GLY A 66 18.55 -3.55 37.00
N TRP A 67 17.78 -3.62 35.90
CA TRP A 67 17.69 -4.81 35.07
C TRP A 67 18.61 -4.74 33.87
N LYS A 68 19.05 -5.90 33.40
CA LYS A 68 19.87 -6.05 32.19
C LYS A 68 19.02 -6.51 31.02
N ALA A 69 19.42 -6.10 29.83
CA ALA A 69 18.75 -6.49 28.60
C ALA A 69 19.73 -6.68 27.45
N ILE A 70 19.27 -7.42 26.44
CA ILE A 70 19.85 -7.38 25.11
C ILE A 70 19.14 -6.29 24.32
N TRP A 71 19.88 -5.27 23.92
CA TRP A 71 19.40 -4.23 23.02
C TRP A 71 19.66 -4.64 21.56
N ILE A 72 18.61 -4.61 20.74
CA ILE A 72 18.66 -4.88 19.31
C ILE A 72 18.14 -3.64 18.56
N PRO A 73 19.03 -2.73 18.12
CA PRO A 73 18.62 -1.50 17.43
C PRO A 73 17.94 -1.80 16.09
N TRP A 74 16.84 -1.10 15.80
CA TRP A 74 16.19 -1.15 14.49
C TRP A 74 16.71 -0.09 13.50
N SER A 75 17.56 0.83 13.95
CA SER A 75 18.11 1.89 13.11
C SER A 75 19.33 1.47 12.29
N ASP A 76 19.44 2.00 11.07
CA ASP A 76 20.57 1.77 10.14
C ASP A 76 21.91 2.36 10.63
N ASN A 77 21.91 3.13 11.73
CA ASN A 77 23.12 3.71 12.32
C ASN A 77 24.05 2.64 12.91
N PHE A 78 23.54 1.42 13.14
CA PHE A 78 24.33 0.29 13.57
C PHE A 78 24.44 -0.72 12.43
N ARG A 79 25.61 -1.36 12.30
CA ARG A 79 25.79 -2.46 11.35
C ARG A 79 24.70 -3.50 11.57
N HIS A 80 24.01 -3.90 10.49
CA HIS A 80 22.91 -4.87 10.52
C HIS A 80 23.27 -6.07 11.41
N SER A 81 22.38 -6.42 12.34
CA SER A 81 22.51 -7.53 13.32
C SER A 81 23.42 -7.30 14.53
N SER A 82 23.77 -6.06 14.87
CA SER A 82 24.49 -5.79 16.12
C SER A 82 23.56 -5.96 17.33
N ARG A 83 23.99 -6.70 18.35
CA ARG A 83 23.31 -6.86 19.64
C ARG A 83 24.20 -6.34 20.74
N PHE A 84 23.63 -5.73 21.78
CA PHE A 84 24.39 -5.16 22.89
C PHE A 84 23.83 -5.64 24.22
N LEU A 85 24.70 -6.05 25.13
CA LEU A 85 24.34 -6.21 26.54
C LEU A 85 24.31 -4.81 27.15
N VAL A 86 23.18 -4.47 27.77
CA VAL A 86 22.98 -3.17 28.39
C VAL A 86 22.41 -3.30 29.81
N GLU A 87 22.75 -2.33 30.65
CA GLU A 87 22.12 -2.14 31.96
C GLU A 87 21.18 -0.93 31.89
N VAL A 88 19.95 -1.08 32.38
CA VAL A 88 18.96 -0.02 32.36
C VAL A 88 19.10 0.87 33.58
N THR A 89 19.34 2.16 33.35
CA THR A 89 19.55 3.18 34.40
C THR A 89 18.34 4.05 34.63
N ASN A 90 17.39 4.09 33.69
CA ASN A 90 16.12 4.78 33.85
C ASN A 90 15.10 4.32 32.79
N VAL A 91 13.81 4.39 33.12
CA VAL A 91 12.71 4.26 32.16
C VAL A 91 11.96 5.59 32.12
N LEU A 92 11.78 6.13 30.92
CA LEU A 92 11.22 7.46 30.66
C LEU A 92 9.76 7.37 30.23
N GLU A 93 9.00 8.43 30.51
CA GLU A 93 7.60 8.60 30.06
C GLU A 93 7.48 8.59 28.52
N SER A 94 8.57 8.85 27.79
CA SER A 94 8.62 8.74 26.32
C SER A 94 8.61 7.29 25.78
N MET A 95 8.42 6.29 26.65
CA MET A 95 8.59 4.85 26.34
C MET A 95 10.00 4.50 25.86
N GLU A 96 10.98 5.29 26.31
CA GLU A 96 12.39 5.07 26.10
C GLU A 96 13.05 4.66 27.42
N ALA A 97 14.18 3.98 27.33
CA ALA A 97 15.04 3.67 28.46
C ALA A 97 16.38 4.36 28.28
N SER A 98 16.90 4.90 29.37
CA SER A 98 18.33 5.20 29.45
C SER A 98 19.08 3.92 29.75
N VAL A 99 20.11 3.63 28.96
CA VAL A 99 20.90 2.41 29.05
C VAL A 99 22.39 2.68 29.02
N LEU A 100 23.13 1.93 29.84
CA LEU A 100 24.58 1.83 29.78
C LEU A 100 24.96 0.61 28.94
N ILE A 101 25.69 0.84 27.86
CA ILE A 101 26.19 -0.24 27.02
C ILE A 101 27.34 -0.93 27.77
N MET A 102 27.16 -2.20 28.10
CA MET A 102 28.19 -2.96 28.80
C MET A 102 29.15 -3.61 27.81
N LYS A 103 28.60 -4.24 26.76
CA LYS A 103 29.40 -4.88 25.69
C LYS A 103 28.57 -5.20 24.46
N ARG A 104 29.26 -5.43 23.35
CA ARG A 104 28.66 -6.03 22.15
C ARG A 104 28.50 -7.54 22.33
N VAL A 105 27.44 -8.09 21.75
CA VAL A 105 27.17 -9.54 21.72
C VAL A 105 27.35 -10.02 20.27
N SER A 106 28.44 -10.74 20.03
CA SER A 106 28.75 -11.35 18.72
C SER A 106 28.02 -12.68 18.56
N ASN A 107 27.46 -12.93 17.37
CA ASN A 107 26.74 -14.17 17.03
C ASN A 107 27.66 -15.32 16.54
N ASN A 108 28.94 -15.05 16.30
CA ASN A 108 29.88 -16.04 15.77
C ASN A 108 30.96 -16.38 16.80
N ASN A 109 31.16 -17.67 17.06
CA ASN A 109 32.23 -18.23 17.90
C ASN A 109 33.64 -18.15 17.26
N ASN A 110 33.86 -17.27 16.28
CA ASN A 110 35.22 -16.95 15.84
C ASN A 110 35.80 -15.97 16.87
N ASN A 111 36.32 -16.55 17.95
CA ASN A 111 37.00 -15.87 19.04
C ASN A 111 38.22 -15.12 18.51
N ASN A 112 38.01 -13.90 18.04
CA ASN A 112 39.03 -12.87 18.05
C ASN A 112 38.66 -11.95 19.23
N GLU A 113 39.02 -12.38 20.44
CA GLU A 113 38.84 -11.58 21.67
C GLU A 113 39.49 -10.18 21.53
N ASP A 114 40.50 -10.05 20.67
CA ASP A 114 41.21 -8.81 20.37
C ASP A 114 40.37 -7.75 19.60
N ASP A 115 39.33 -8.14 18.87
CA ASP A 115 38.49 -7.22 18.06
C ASP A 115 37.29 -6.66 18.87
N ASP A 116 36.85 -7.41 19.90
CA ASP A 116 35.80 -6.99 20.82
C ASP A 116 36.33 -5.96 21.85
N ASP A 117 37.57 -6.10 22.34
CA ASP A 117 38.15 -5.16 23.33
C ASP A 117 38.47 -3.77 22.74
N ALA A 118 38.87 -3.69 21.47
CA ALA A 118 39.11 -2.41 20.79
C ALA A 118 37.79 -1.63 20.56
N LEU A 119 36.71 -2.32 20.20
CA LEU A 119 35.37 -1.74 20.03
C LEU A 119 34.67 -1.44 21.36
N VAL A 120 34.91 -2.23 22.40
CA VAL A 120 34.41 -1.95 23.77
C VAL A 120 35.02 -0.66 24.30
N ASN A 121 36.28 -0.33 23.97
CA ASN A 121 36.85 0.98 24.30
C ASN A 121 36.20 2.13 23.52
N GLU A 122 35.89 1.97 22.22
CA GLU A 122 35.10 2.95 21.44
C GLU A 122 33.64 3.06 21.93
N LEU A 123 33.04 1.97 22.42
CA LEU A 123 31.68 1.94 22.99
C LEU A 123 31.62 2.48 24.42
N ASN A 124 32.68 2.33 25.22
CA ASN A 124 32.79 2.93 26.54
C ASN A 124 32.96 4.46 26.47
N GLU A 125 33.44 5.00 25.33
CA GLU A 125 33.36 6.44 25.04
C GLU A 125 31.92 6.90 24.71
N LEU A 126 31.02 5.96 24.39
CA LEU A 126 29.60 6.21 24.15
C LEU A 126 28.83 5.95 25.45
N GLY A 127 28.71 6.98 26.29
CA GLY A 127 28.01 6.94 27.57
C GLY A 127 26.52 6.55 27.50
N GLU A 128 25.76 6.92 28.53
CA GLU A 128 24.33 6.61 28.64
C GLU A 128 23.56 6.99 27.35
N ARG A 129 22.78 6.04 26.82
CA ARG A 129 21.98 6.22 25.61
C ARG A 129 20.51 6.10 25.89
N LYS A 130 19.70 6.85 25.16
CA LYS A 130 18.25 6.66 25.11
C LYS A 130 17.91 5.70 23.98
N VAL A 131 17.15 4.66 24.29
CA VAL A 131 16.73 3.63 23.35
C VAL A 131 15.23 3.31 23.55
N PRO A 132 14.47 2.98 22.50
CA PRO A 132 13.07 2.59 22.67
C PRO A 132 12.95 1.30 23.51
N LEU A 133 11.99 1.25 24.44
CA LEU A 133 11.75 0.06 25.26
C LEU A 133 11.48 -1.20 24.43
N ILE A 134 10.80 -1.05 23.30
CA ILE A 134 10.47 -2.14 22.37
C ILE A 134 11.70 -2.79 21.72
N GLU A 135 12.87 -2.15 21.79
CA GLU A 135 14.15 -2.73 21.32
C GLU A 135 14.90 -3.52 22.41
N LEU A 136 14.41 -3.55 23.65
CA LEU A 136 15.06 -4.20 24.80
C LEU A 136 14.46 -5.58 25.14
N PHE A 137 15.31 -6.59 25.22
CA PHE A 137 14.95 -7.96 25.60
C PHE A 137 15.54 -8.29 26.97
N VAL A 138 14.70 -8.35 28.00
CA VAL A 138 15.14 -8.55 29.40
C VAL A 138 15.78 -9.92 29.58
N ILE A 139 16.95 -9.94 30.23
CA ILE A 139 17.71 -11.16 30.52
C ILE A 139 17.09 -11.89 31.72
N SER A 140 16.94 -13.21 31.61
CA SER A 140 16.41 -14.07 32.66
C SER A 140 17.49 -14.81 33.47
N ASP A 141 18.71 -14.95 32.94
CA ASP A 141 19.78 -15.75 33.56
C ASP A 141 20.17 -15.32 34.98
N ASP A 142 20.12 -14.01 35.24
CA ASP A 142 20.52 -13.41 36.52
C ASP A 142 19.31 -13.09 37.42
N ASP A 143 18.09 -13.55 37.08
CA ASP A 143 16.84 -13.18 37.75
C ASP A 143 16.13 -14.40 38.39
N GLU A 144 16.83 -15.06 39.33
CA GLU A 144 16.34 -16.28 39.99
C GLU A 144 14.96 -16.09 40.66
N ASP A 145 14.73 -14.92 41.27
CA ASP A 145 13.48 -14.56 41.96
C ASP A 145 12.39 -14.03 41.01
N LYS A 146 12.65 -13.98 39.70
CA LYS A 146 11.74 -13.42 38.68
C LYS A 146 11.30 -12.00 38.98
N LEU A 147 12.17 -11.21 39.60
CA LEU A 147 11.95 -9.82 39.97
C LEU A 147 11.58 -8.98 38.74
N PHE A 148 12.21 -9.28 37.59
CA PHE A 148 12.02 -8.53 36.35
C PHE A 148 11.08 -9.22 35.35
N TYR A 149 10.44 -10.33 35.73
CA TYR A 149 9.47 -11.03 34.88
C TYR A 149 8.32 -10.13 34.44
N LYS A 150 7.76 -9.33 35.37
CA LYS A 150 6.67 -8.39 35.06
C LYS A 150 7.15 -7.31 34.07
N THR A 151 8.34 -6.77 34.28
CA THR A 151 8.98 -5.81 33.35
C THR A 151 9.10 -6.38 31.95
N ALA A 152 9.66 -7.59 31.84
CA ALA A 152 9.83 -8.28 30.57
C ALA A 152 8.49 -8.53 29.86
N PHE A 153 7.48 -8.96 30.61
CA PHE A 153 6.14 -9.22 30.11
C PHE A 153 5.50 -7.96 29.52
N ILE A 154 5.55 -6.83 30.23
CA ILE A 154 4.94 -5.57 29.78
C ILE A 154 5.65 -5.03 28.54
N ILE A 155 6.98 -5.09 28.51
CA ILE A 155 7.76 -4.70 27.31
C ILE A 155 7.33 -5.53 26.10
N GLU A 156 7.11 -6.84 26.27
CA GLU A 156 6.64 -7.71 25.19
C GLU A 156 5.20 -7.38 24.76
N VAL A 157 4.31 -7.02 25.68
CA VAL A 157 2.93 -6.56 25.37
C VAL A 157 2.97 -5.28 24.53
N ILE A 158 3.83 -4.31 24.88
CA ILE A 158 3.95 -3.05 24.14
C ILE A 158 4.60 -3.29 22.78
N ARG A 159 5.63 -4.14 22.72
CA ARG A 159 6.25 -4.56 21.46
C ARG A 159 5.22 -5.22 20.54
N PHE A 160 4.39 -6.12 21.06
CA PHE A 160 3.31 -6.72 20.28
C PHE A 160 2.36 -5.65 19.72
N PHE A 161 1.98 -4.67 20.54
CA PHE A 161 1.08 -3.59 20.14
C PHE A 161 1.65 -2.80 18.96
N TYR A 162 2.86 -2.23 19.11
CA TYR A 162 3.42 -1.35 18.08
C TYR A 162 3.87 -2.09 16.81
N LEU A 163 4.24 -3.37 16.92
CA LEU A 163 4.61 -4.17 15.75
C LEU A 163 3.41 -4.73 14.99
N ASN A 164 2.29 -5.03 15.66
CA ASN A 164 1.19 -5.78 15.05
C ASN A 164 -0.13 -5.03 14.99
N LEU A 165 -0.37 -4.05 15.86
CA LEU A 165 -1.68 -3.39 16.03
C LEU A 165 -1.64 -1.90 15.69
N TRP A 166 -0.60 -1.17 16.06
CA TRP A 166 -0.43 0.22 15.65
C TRP A 166 -0.19 0.31 14.13
N ARG A 167 -0.71 1.36 13.49
CA ARG A 167 -0.55 1.58 12.05
C ARG A 167 0.06 2.95 11.77
N PRO A 168 0.77 3.13 10.64
CA PRO A 168 1.45 4.39 10.31
C PRO A 168 0.53 5.61 10.13
N TRP A 169 -0.79 5.41 10.04
CA TRP A 169 -1.80 6.46 9.90
C TRP A 169 -2.55 6.77 11.20
N ASP A 170 -2.38 6.00 12.27
CA ASP A 170 -3.19 6.18 13.50
C ASP A 170 -2.89 7.50 14.23
N ASP A 171 -1.65 8.01 14.18
CA ASP A 171 -1.26 9.32 14.74
C ASP A 171 -1.34 10.48 13.73
N VAL A 172 -1.81 10.23 12.51
CA VAL A 172 -1.91 11.23 11.44
C VAL A 172 -3.37 11.57 11.11
N ASP A 173 -4.29 10.66 11.39
CA ASP A 173 -5.68 10.71 10.92
C ASP A 173 -6.60 11.57 11.80
N ASP A 174 -6.53 12.88 11.65
CA ASP A 174 -7.31 13.86 12.43
C ASP A 174 -8.84 13.64 12.35
N GLN A 175 -9.34 12.94 11.33
CA GLN A 175 -10.78 12.78 11.11
C GLN A 175 -11.45 11.85 12.14
N TYR A 176 -10.67 10.96 12.77
CA TYR A 176 -11.20 9.91 13.65
C TYR A 176 -10.47 9.82 15.00
N HIS A 177 -9.75 10.86 15.41
CA HIS A 177 -9.00 10.85 16.68
C HIS A 177 -9.87 10.64 17.92
N ASP A 178 -11.09 11.17 17.91
CA ASP A 178 -12.05 11.01 19.02
C ASP A 178 -12.66 9.59 19.12
N GLU A 179 -12.42 8.70 18.14
CA GLU A 179 -12.92 7.33 18.19
C GLU A 179 -12.21 6.52 19.30
N ILE A 180 -12.96 5.67 20.00
CA ILE A 180 -12.38 4.76 21.00
C ILE A 180 -11.50 3.72 20.29
N PHE A 181 -10.21 3.68 20.63
CA PHE A 181 -9.25 2.80 19.94
C PHE A 181 -9.62 1.31 20.09
N LEU A 182 -10.04 0.91 21.30
CA LEU A 182 -10.34 -0.47 21.64
C LEU A 182 -11.44 -1.07 20.73
N THR A 183 -12.50 -0.31 20.49
CA THR A 183 -13.66 -0.78 19.72
C THR A 183 -13.43 -0.67 18.20
N HIS A 184 -12.83 0.43 17.74
CA HIS A 184 -12.76 0.76 16.32
C HIS A 184 -11.48 0.29 15.61
N ARG A 185 -10.40 0.03 16.35
CA ARG A 185 -9.08 -0.32 15.78
C ARG A 185 -8.53 -1.63 16.33
N PHE A 186 -8.55 -1.79 17.66
CA PHE A 186 -7.93 -2.93 18.32
C PHE A 186 -8.56 -4.27 17.94
N ILE A 187 -9.89 -4.43 18.10
CA ILE A 187 -10.57 -5.72 17.86
C ILE A 187 -10.38 -6.23 16.42
N PRO A 188 -10.65 -5.44 15.36
CA PRO A 188 -10.44 -5.90 13.98
C PRO A 188 -8.99 -6.28 13.67
N ARG A 189 -8.02 -5.55 14.22
CA ARG A 189 -6.60 -5.81 14.00
C ARG A 189 -6.12 -7.03 14.75
N LEU A 190 -6.58 -7.24 15.98
CA LEU A 190 -6.29 -8.45 16.73
C LEU A 190 -6.86 -9.68 16.03
N ASN A 191 -8.11 -9.59 15.53
CA ASN A 191 -8.71 -10.64 14.69
C ASN A 191 -7.79 -10.99 13.52
N LEU A 192 -7.37 -9.98 12.75
CA LEU A 192 -6.49 -10.16 11.60
C LEU A 192 -5.18 -10.87 11.97
N VAL A 193 -4.50 -10.46 13.05
CA VAL A 193 -3.24 -11.08 13.49
C VAL A 193 -3.43 -12.57 13.78
N PHE A 194 -4.49 -12.95 14.49
CA PHE A 194 -4.76 -14.35 14.81
C PHE A 194 -5.27 -15.14 13.60
N ASP A 195 -6.04 -14.53 12.70
CA ASP A 195 -6.48 -15.15 11.45
C ASP A 195 -5.29 -15.50 10.56
N ILE A 196 -4.29 -14.60 10.46
CA ILE A 196 -3.02 -14.86 9.75
C ILE A 196 -2.27 -16.01 10.43
N LYS A 197 -2.09 -15.94 11.76
CA LYS A 197 -1.38 -16.96 12.55
C LYS A 197 -2.01 -18.36 12.41
N ASN A 198 -3.33 -18.41 12.29
CA ASN A 198 -4.10 -19.65 12.15
C ASN A 198 -4.25 -20.11 10.69
N ASN A 199 -3.63 -19.43 9.72
CA ASN A 199 -3.74 -19.71 8.28
C ASN A 199 -5.18 -19.69 7.75
N VAL A 200 -6.01 -18.79 8.26
CA VAL A 200 -7.42 -18.61 7.82
C VAL A 200 -7.50 -17.76 6.55
N ILE A 201 -6.50 -16.92 6.30
CA ILE A 201 -6.49 -15.93 5.22
C ILE A 201 -5.65 -16.40 4.03
N ASP A 202 -6.15 -16.15 2.83
CA ASP A 202 -5.43 -16.43 1.58
C ASP A 202 -4.11 -15.66 1.47
N LYS A 203 -3.08 -16.32 0.95
CA LYS A 203 -1.73 -15.75 0.79
C LYS A 203 -1.71 -14.45 -0.02
N ASN A 204 -2.61 -14.31 -0.99
CA ASN A 204 -2.71 -13.09 -1.80
C ASN A 204 -3.11 -11.89 -0.93
N ILE A 205 -4.09 -12.06 -0.03
CA ILE A 205 -4.53 -10.99 0.89
C ILE A 205 -3.42 -10.67 1.91
N ILE A 206 -2.71 -11.68 2.41
CA ILE A 206 -1.55 -11.48 3.30
C ILE A 206 -0.46 -10.65 2.57
N SER A 207 -0.15 -10.99 1.33
CA SER A 207 0.82 -10.23 0.53
C SER A 207 0.39 -8.78 0.30
N ARG A 208 -0.92 -8.52 0.08
CA ARG A 208 -1.45 -7.16 -0.02
C ARG A 208 -1.35 -6.39 1.29
N PHE A 209 -1.70 -7.03 2.40
CA PHE A 209 -1.52 -6.47 3.74
C PHE A 209 -0.06 -6.04 3.96
N GLU A 210 0.89 -6.93 3.70
CA GLU A 210 2.32 -6.65 3.88
C GLU A 210 2.80 -5.51 2.99
N SER A 211 2.36 -5.45 1.72
CA SER A 211 2.66 -4.35 0.80
C SER A 211 2.14 -3.01 1.32
N ILE A 212 0.87 -2.96 1.74
CA ILE A 212 0.24 -1.76 2.29
C ILE A 212 1.01 -1.26 3.51
N ILE A 213 1.35 -2.14 4.46
CA ILE A 213 2.07 -1.77 5.67
C ILE A 213 3.48 -1.26 5.33
N SER A 214 4.19 -1.94 4.43
CA SER A 214 5.53 -1.54 4.01
C SER A 214 5.54 -0.15 3.35
N GLU A 215 4.61 0.09 2.44
CA GLU A 215 4.46 1.36 1.74
C GLU A 215 4.05 2.49 2.70
N ALA A 216 3.09 2.23 3.58
CA ALA A 216 2.65 3.19 4.60
C ALA A 216 3.78 3.53 5.59
N GLN A 217 4.60 2.57 6.00
CA GLN A 217 5.78 2.81 6.83
C GLN A 217 6.81 3.70 6.11
N SER A 218 7.03 3.47 4.81
CA SER A 218 7.92 4.34 4.01
C SER A 218 7.40 5.77 3.93
N ILE A 219 6.08 5.94 3.77
CA ILE A 219 5.44 7.25 3.77
C ILE A 219 5.60 7.94 5.13
N LYS A 220 5.30 7.25 6.22
CA LYS A 220 5.46 7.79 7.58
C LYS A 220 6.90 8.23 7.85
N LYS A 221 7.89 7.40 7.50
CA LYS A 221 9.32 7.79 7.56
C LYS A 221 9.64 9.06 6.76
N SER A 222 8.94 9.30 5.66
CA SER A 222 9.12 10.50 4.84
C SER A 222 8.47 11.71 5.49
N MET A 223 7.30 11.55 6.09
CA MET A 223 6.61 12.57 6.88
C MET A 223 7.43 12.97 8.12
N ASP A 224 7.99 12.00 8.85
CA ASP A 224 8.82 12.27 10.03
C ASP A 224 10.08 13.08 9.66
N LYS A 225 10.67 12.80 8.50
CA LYS A 225 11.80 13.58 7.96
C LYS A 225 11.38 15.02 7.65
N LEU A 226 10.22 15.23 7.02
CA LEU A 226 9.70 16.57 6.76
C LEU A 226 9.46 17.34 8.06
N ASN A 227 8.82 16.70 9.05
CA ASN A 227 8.60 17.29 10.36
C ASN A 227 9.92 17.66 11.07
N LEU A 228 10.95 16.81 10.97
CA LEU A 228 12.26 17.11 11.53
C LEU A 228 12.95 18.30 10.85
N ILE A 229 12.82 18.40 9.52
CA ILE A 229 13.32 19.55 8.75
C ILE A 229 12.61 20.82 9.20
N CYS A 230 11.27 20.81 9.25
CA CYS A 230 10.48 21.95 9.71
C CYS A 230 10.86 22.39 11.14
N LYS A 231 11.03 21.45 12.08
CA LYS A 231 11.45 21.76 13.47
C LYS A 231 12.83 22.43 13.51
N LYS A 232 13.80 21.91 12.75
CA LYS A 232 15.16 22.50 12.69
C LYS A 232 15.17 23.89 12.04
N GLU A 233 14.33 24.10 11.02
CA GLU A 233 14.23 25.38 10.32
C GLU A 233 13.55 26.45 11.20
N GLN A 234 12.54 26.07 12.00
CA GLN A 234 11.93 26.93 13.00
C GLN A 234 12.92 27.37 14.10
N GLU A 235 13.90 26.53 14.44
CA GLU A 235 14.97 26.88 15.38
C GLU A 235 16.02 27.85 14.78
N LEU A 236 16.08 27.98 13.44
CA LEU A 236 17.15 28.69 12.71
C LEU A 236 16.75 30.05 12.11
N GLN A 237 15.45 30.39 11.92
CA GLN A 237 15.03 31.64 11.25
C GLN A 237 13.81 32.34 11.88
N GLN A 238 13.87 33.69 11.90
CA GLN A 238 12.81 34.64 12.31
C GLN A 238 12.03 35.24 11.11
N ASP A 239 12.30 34.86 9.86
CA ASP A 239 11.64 35.44 8.68
C ASP A 239 10.62 34.46 8.05
N GLU A 240 9.35 34.70 8.41
CA GLU A 240 8.14 34.06 7.89
C GLU A 240 7.87 34.55 6.45
N ASP A 241 7.74 33.66 5.45
CA ASP A 241 6.56 33.66 4.53
C ASP A 241 6.66 32.79 3.27
N TYR A 242 7.83 32.37 2.76
CA TYR A 242 7.88 31.80 1.39
C TYR A 242 8.32 30.34 1.22
N PHE A 243 8.81 29.66 2.27
CA PHE A 243 9.34 28.29 2.15
C PHE A 243 8.58 27.21 2.93
N ASN A 244 7.55 27.57 3.71
CA ASN A 244 6.71 26.61 4.45
C ASN A 244 5.66 25.90 3.57
N ASP A 245 5.33 26.47 2.41
CA ASP A 245 4.24 25.96 1.57
C ASP A 245 4.59 24.64 0.86
N ILE A 246 5.83 24.47 0.40
CA ILE A 246 6.23 23.26 -0.37
C ILE A 246 6.27 22.03 0.55
N ASN A 247 6.86 22.15 1.74
CA ASN A 247 6.92 21.07 2.73
C ASN A 247 5.51 20.73 3.24
N SER A 248 4.66 21.75 3.43
CA SER A 248 3.25 21.56 3.81
C SER A 248 2.46 20.86 2.71
N VAL A 249 2.61 21.24 1.44
CA VAL A 249 1.95 20.59 0.29
C VAL A 249 2.41 19.14 0.14
N GLU A 250 3.71 18.87 0.30
CA GLU A 250 4.22 17.50 0.26
C GLU A 250 3.72 16.66 1.44
N TYR A 251 3.68 17.22 2.65
CA TYR A 251 3.10 16.56 3.82
C TYR A 251 1.63 16.20 3.57
N TRP A 252 0.83 17.15 3.08
CA TRP A 252 -0.57 16.92 2.68
C TRP A 252 -0.71 15.83 1.62
N ARG A 253 0.18 15.81 0.61
CA ARG A 253 0.19 14.78 -0.42
C ARG A 253 0.46 13.39 0.17
N LEU A 254 1.34 13.30 1.16
CA LEU A 254 1.65 12.06 1.88
C LEU A 254 0.48 11.64 2.78
N THR A 255 -0.20 12.57 3.45
CA THR A 255 -1.43 12.31 4.22
C THR A 255 -2.52 11.69 3.36
N ILE A 256 -2.80 12.27 2.18
CA ILE A 256 -3.79 11.73 1.24
C ILE A 256 -3.42 10.29 0.81
N LYS A 257 -2.13 9.99 0.64
CA LYS A 257 -1.69 8.62 0.34
C LYS A 257 -1.94 7.68 1.51
N LEU A 258 -1.62 8.08 2.75
CA LEU A 258 -1.91 7.28 3.94
C LEU A 258 -3.40 6.98 4.10
N GLU A 259 -4.27 7.96 3.87
CA GLU A 259 -5.73 7.75 3.90
C GLU A 259 -6.18 6.68 2.89
N LYS A 260 -5.57 6.62 1.70
CA LYS A 260 -5.86 5.55 0.73
C LYS A 260 -5.52 4.19 1.34
N TYR A 261 -4.30 4.02 1.86
CA TYR A 261 -3.88 2.78 2.50
C TYR A 261 -4.77 2.39 3.68
N GLN A 262 -5.19 3.36 4.48
CA GLN A 262 -6.12 3.13 5.58
C GLN A 262 -7.47 2.59 5.07
N ARG A 263 -8.05 3.21 4.03
CA ARG A 263 -9.31 2.74 3.43
C ARG A 263 -9.19 1.31 2.92
N ALA A 264 -8.09 1.00 2.23
CA ALA A 264 -7.80 -0.35 1.75
C ALA A 264 -7.65 -1.35 2.91
N MET A 265 -6.98 -0.94 3.98
CA MET A 265 -6.77 -1.77 5.15
C MET A 265 -8.08 -2.14 5.85
N ARG A 266 -9.10 -1.27 5.83
CA ARG A 266 -10.44 -1.58 6.40
C ARG A 266 -11.09 -2.82 5.77
N PHE A 267 -10.87 -3.07 4.47
CA PHE A 267 -11.35 -4.28 3.80
C PHE A 267 -10.60 -5.52 4.27
N ILE A 268 -9.27 -5.40 4.47
CA ILE A 268 -8.43 -6.51 4.94
C ILE A 268 -8.72 -6.83 6.41
N GLU A 269 -8.90 -5.82 7.27
CA GLU A 269 -9.17 -6.02 8.70
C GLU A 269 -10.54 -6.64 8.94
N ASN A 270 -11.54 -6.34 8.11
CA ASN A 270 -12.88 -6.90 8.22
C ASN A 270 -13.00 -8.28 7.54
N PRO A 271 -13.20 -9.38 8.30
CA PRO A 271 -13.31 -10.73 7.74
C PRO A 271 -14.33 -10.90 6.61
N GLU A 272 -15.43 -10.16 6.65
CA GLU A 272 -16.52 -10.25 5.67
C GLU A 272 -16.18 -9.55 4.35
N LEU A 273 -15.28 -8.55 4.39
CA LEU A 273 -14.93 -7.72 3.24
C LEU A 273 -13.64 -8.15 2.54
N ARG A 274 -12.80 -8.98 3.17
CA ARG A 274 -11.50 -9.42 2.63
C ARG A 274 -11.58 -9.93 1.20
N ASN A 275 -12.58 -10.76 0.90
CA ASN A 275 -12.77 -11.37 -0.42
C ASN A 275 -13.23 -10.36 -1.49
N LEU A 276 -13.69 -9.18 -1.09
CA LEU A 276 -14.13 -8.10 -1.95
C LEU A 276 -13.00 -7.09 -2.22
N TYR A 277 -11.82 -7.26 -1.61
CA TYR A 277 -10.68 -6.35 -1.80
C TYR A 277 -10.32 -6.17 -3.29
N GLU A 278 -10.27 -7.26 -4.05
CA GLU A 278 -9.93 -7.22 -5.48
C GLU A 278 -11.03 -6.55 -6.34
N GLU A 279 -12.29 -6.56 -5.89
CA GLU A 279 -13.40 -5.95 -6.64
C GLU A 279 -13.48 -4.44 -6.42
N PHE A 280 -13.19 -3.98 -5.20
CA PHE A 280 -13.44 -2.58 -4.81
C PHE A 280 -12.17 -1.76 -4.57
N VAL A 281 -11.02 -2.38 -4.34
CA VAL A 281 -9.84 -1.69 -3.79
C VAL A 281 -8.60 -1.85 -4.66
N SER A 282 -8.31 -3.05 -5.18
CA SER A 282 -7.01 -3.32 -5.82
C SER A 282 -6.68 -2.37 -6.98
N GLU A 283 -7.70 -1.91 -7.71
CA GLU A 283 -7.53 -0.96 -8.81
C GLU A 283 -7.02 0.43 -8.37
N GLU A 284 -7.25 0.86 -7.12
CA GLU A 284 -6.76 2.14 -6.60
C GLU A 284 -5.24 2.11 -6.28
N PHE A 285 -4.65 0.92 -6.18
CA PHE A 285 -3.24 0.69 -5.84
C PHE A 285 -2.42 0.15 -7.03
N ASP A 286 -3.09 -0.24 -8.12
CA ASP A 286 -2.48 -0.64 -9.41
C ASP A 286 -1.84 0.53 -10.18
N ASP A 287 -1.82 1.74 -9.61
CA ASP A 287 -1.17 2.91 -10.23
C ASP A 287 0.34 2.72 -10.44
N LEU A 288 0.97 1.76 -9.75
CA LEU A 288 2.40 1.43 -9.88
C LEU A 288 2.72 0.46 -11.03
N ASP A 289 1.74 -0.21 -11.64
CA ASP A 289 1.99 -0.99 -12.84
C ASP A 289 2.02 -0.05 -14.06
N ASN A 290 3.24 0.20 -14.55
CA ASN A 290 3.51 0.77 -15.88
C ASN A 290 3.24 -0.24 -17.01
N GLU A 291 2.75 -1.43 -16.67
CA GLU A 291 2.33 -2.41 -17.65
C GLU A 291 1.08 -1.92 -18.37
N ARG A 292 1.11 -1.93 -19.71
CA ARG A 292 -0.08 -1.63 -20.51
C ARG A 292 -1.16 -2.63 -20.19
N VAL A 293 -2.41 -2.17 -20.10
CA VAL A 293 -3.57 -3.00 -19.81
C VAL A 293 -4.55 -2.99 -20.98
N LEU A 294 -5.20 -4.13 -21.20
CA LEU A 294 -6.31 -4.28 -22.13
C LEU A 294 -7.63 -4.16 -21.37
N HIS A 295 -8.44 -3.16 -21.70
CA HIS A 295 -9.77 -2.95 -21.12
C HIS A 295 -10.83 -3.55 -22.05
N LEU A 296 -11.53 -4.60 -21.61
CA LEU A 296 -12.63 -5.20 -22.36
C LEU A 296 -13.97 -4.70 -21.83
N VAL A 297 -14.79 -4.09 -22.70
CA VAL A 297 -16.10 -3.53 -22.36
C VAL A 297 -17.21 -4.39 -22.96
N SER A 298 -18.11 -4.87 -22.11
CA SER A 298 -19.31 -5.60 -22.51
C SER A 298 -20.55 -5.04 -21.84
N ASN A 299 -21.56 -4.68 -22.63
CA ASN A 299 -22.85 -4.17 -22.14
C ASN A 299 -23.92 -5.28 -22.09
N SER A 300 -23.51 -6.54 -22.31
CA SER A 300 -24.38 -7.68 -22.59
C SER A 300 -24.17 -8.83 -21.60
N ASP A 301 -25.03 -9.84 -21.69
CA ASP A 301 -24.98 -11.05 -20.88
C ASP A 301 -23.68 -11.86 -21.05
N PHE A 302 -23.45 -12.78 -20.11
CA PHE A 302 -22.24 -13.61 -20.05
C PHE A 302 -21.93 -14.36 -21.35
N GLU A 303 -22.95 -14.76 -22.11
CA GLU A 303 -22.78 -15.46 -23.39
C GLU A 303 -22.13 -14.56 -24.45
N SER A 304 -22.53 -13.29 -24.50
CA SER A 304 -21.95 -12.29 -25.41
C SER A 304 -20.50 -11.99 -25.04
N LEU A 305 -20.20 -11.88 -23.74
CA LEU A 305 -18.84 -11.71 -23.24
C LEU A 305 -17.95 -12.91 -23.58
N SER A 306 -18.45 -14.14 -23.42
CA SER A 306 -17.70 -15.36 -23.79
C SER A 306 -17.34 -15.39 -25.29
N LYS A 307 -18.24 -14.97 -26.18
CA LYS A 307 -17.97 -14.88 -27.62
C LYS A 307 -16.94 -13.81 -27.95
N ALA A 308 -17.02 -12.67 -27.27
CA ALA A 308 -16.06 -11.57 -27.43
C ALA A 308 -14.66 -11.97 -26.96
N VAL A 309 -14.53 -12.65 -25.81
CA VAL A 309 -13.25 -13.16 -25.30
C VAL A 309 -12.64 -14.19 -26.27
N ALA A 310 -13.46 -15.09 -26.83
CA ALA A 310 -12.99 -16.04 -27.83
C ALA A 310 -12.46 -15.32 -29.09
N LYS A 311 -13.16 -14.30 -29.58
CA LYS A 311 -12.72 -13.49 -30.74
C LYS A 311 -11.49 -12.65 -30.46
N LEU A 312 -11.38 -12.07 -29.26
CA LEU A 312 -10.18 -11.35 -28.82
C LEU A 312 -8.94 -12.23 -28.93
N GLY A 313 -9.03 -13.50 -28.52
CA GLY A 313 -7.95 -14.46 -28.67
C GLY A 313 -7.43 -14.61 -30.12
N PHE A 314 -8.30 -14.44 -31.12
CA PHE A 314 -7.93 -14.49 -32.54
C PHE A 314 -7.43 -13.15 -33.11
N SER A 315 -7.85 -12.02 -32.52
CA SER A 315 -7.53 -10.67 -33.02
C SER A 315 -6.28 -10.05 -32.40
N LEU A 316 -5.74 -10.61 -31.32
CA LEU A 316 -4.56 -10.10 -30.63
C LEU A 316 -3.26 -10.63 -31.26
N THR A 317 -2.26 -9.75 -31.38
CA THR A 317 -0.89 -10.15 -31.75
C THR A 317 -0.23 -10.93 -30.61
N GLU A 318 0.77 -11.77 -30.89
CA GLU A 318 1.48 -12.56 -29.86
C GLU A 318 1.98 -11.70 -28.68
N GLU A 319 2.44 -10.46 -28.94
CA GLU A 319 2.83 -9.52 -27.88
C GLU A 319 1.65 -9.07 -27.01
N LYS A 320 0.48 -8.80 -27.59
CA LYS A 320 -0.72 -8.36 -26.86
C LYS A 320 -1.47 -9.50 -26.14
N THR A 321 -1.16 -10.77 -26.45
CA THR A 321 -1.74 -11.92 -25.72
C THR A 321 -1.18 -12.10 -24.31
N LYS A 322 -0.04 -11.47 -24.00
CA LYS A 322 0.59 -11.49 -22.66
C LYS A 322 0.12 -10.36 -21.75
N THR A 323 -0.73 -9.46 -22.26
CA THR A 323 -1.18 -8.25 -21.57
C THR A 323 -2.31 -8.58 -20.58
N LYS A 324 -2.31 -7.95 -19.41
CA LYS A 324 -3.39 -8.09 -18.42
C LYS A 324 -4.71 -7.58 -19.02
N VAL A 325 -5.81 -8.30 -18.78
CA VAL A 325 -7.15 -7.95 -19.26
C VAL A 325 -8.03 -7.52 -18.08
N LYS A 326 -8.62 -6.33 -18.14
CA LYS A 326 -9.62 -5.82 -17.18
C LYS A 326 -11.00 -5.77 -17.82
N LEU A 327 -12.01 -6.24 -17.12
CA LEU A 327 -13.41 -6.26 -17.59
C LEU A 327 -14.16 -5.02 -17.09
N HIS A 328 -14.96 -4.41 -17.97
CA HIS A 328 -15.79 -3.25 -17.66
C HIS A 328 -17.22 -3.47 -18.16
N ASP A 329 -18.19 -3.03 -17.37
CA ASP A 329 -19.62 -3.07 -17.72
C ASP A 329 -20.09 -1.89 -18.58
N SER A 330 -19.21 -0.90 -18.80
CA SER A 330 -19.54 0.32 -19.53
C SER A 330 -18.30 1.05 -20.05
N PHE A 331 -18.42 1.68 -21.22
CA PHE A 331 -17.35 2.45 -21.85
C PHE A 331 -16.86 3.65 -21.02
N PRO A 332 -17.72 4.44 -20.34
CA PRO A 332 -17.26 5.53 -19.47
C PRO A 332 -16.29 5.08 -18.38
N LYS A 333 -16.57 3.93 -17.73
CA LYS A 333 -15.70 3.37 -16.69
C LYS A 333 -14.36 2.89 -17.26
N ALA A 334 -14.37 2.27 -18.43
CA ALA A 334 -13.12 1.89 -19.10
C ALA A 334 -12.27 3.13 -19.43
N LEU A 335 -12.87 4.20 -19.94
CA LEU A 335 -12.17 5.43 -20.31
C LEU A 335 -11.57 6.16 -19.08
N SER A 336 -12.31 6.22 -17.97
CA SER A 336 -11.80 6.81 -16.73
C SER A 336 -10.63 6.00 -16.16
N ARG A 337 -10.70 4.67 -16.23
CA ARG A 337 -9.71 3.73 -15.69
C ARG A 337 -8.50 3.45 -16.60
N SER A 338 -8.53 3.84 -17.87
CA SER A 338 -7.41 3.64 -18.79
C SER A 338 -6.26 4.62 -18.53
N LYS A 339 -5.01 4.19 -18.70
CA LYS A 339 -3.79 5.03 -18.69
C LYS A 339 -3.31 5.31 -20.11
N SER A 340 -2.41 6.27 -20.27
CA SER A 340 -1.81 6.59 -21.57
C SER A 340 -0.96 5.40 -22.06
N GLY A 341 -1.29 4.83 -23.21
CA GLY A 341 -0.68 3.62 -23.78
C GLY A 341 -1.59 2.38 -23.72
N ASP A 342 -2.71 2.44 -22.99
CA ASP A 342 -3.65 1.32 -22.88
C ASP A 342 -4.53 1.15 -24.13
N SER A 343 -5.18 -0.02 -24.20
CA SER A 343 -6.10 -0.37 -25.28
C SER A 343 -7.49 -0.70 -24.73
N ILE A 344 -8.54 -0.13 -25.32
CA ILE A 344 -9.94 -0.39 -24.99
C ILE A 344 -10.58 -1.18 -26.13
N TYR A 345 -11.13 -2.34 -25.81
CA TYR A 345 -11.85 -3.21 -26.73
C TYR A 345 -13.33 -3.25 -26.41
N LEU A 346 -14.16 -2.92 -27.40
CA LEU A 346 -15.60 -2.82 -27.26
C LEU A 346 -16.30 -4.02 -27.91
N CYS A 347 -17.19 -4.68 -27.17
CA CYS A 347 -18.10 -5.70 -27.68
C CYS A 347 -19.24 -5.07 -28.50
N ALA A 348 -19.94 -5.87 -29.33
CA ALA A 348 -21.08 -5.39 -30.10
C ALA A 348 -22.16 -4.73 -29.21
N GLY A 349 -22.83 -3.73 -29.76
CA GLY A 349 -23.90 -3.00 -29.10
C GLY A 349 -23.65 -1.50 -28.96
N ASN A 350 -24.54 -0.85 -28.22
CA ASN A 350 -24.54 0.60 -28.02
C ASN A 350 -23.83 0.96 -26.70
N HIS A 351 -22.71 1.66 -26.82
CA HIS A 351 -21.92 2.21 -25.72
C HIS A 351 -22.27 3.68 -25.56
N VAL A 352 -23.20 3.97 -24.64
CA VAL A 352 -23.66 5.35 -24.40
C VAL A 352 -22.63 6.11 -23.57
N GLN A 353 -22.33 7.32 -24.01
CA GLN A 353 -21.28 8.15 -23.43
C GLN A 353 -21.75 9.61 -23.38
N LYS A 354 -21.41 10.31 -22.29
CA LYS A 354 -21.60 11.78 -22.19
C LYS A 354 -20.55 12.51 -23.03
N LEU A 355 -20.31 13.79 -22.79
CA LEU A 355 -19.15 14.48 -23.36
C LEU A 355 -17.88 13.69 -23.02
N SER A 356 -17.12 13.29 -24.04
CA SER A 356 -15.89 12.51 -23.87
C SER A 356 -14.68 13.43 -23.96
N TRP A 357 -14.09 13.76 -22.81
CA TRP A 357 -12.80 14.45 -22.77
C TRP A 357 -11.68 13.39 -22.80
N ILE A 358 -10.95 13.31 -23.92
CA ILE A 358 -9.87 12.34 -24.10
C ILE A 358 -8.54 13.07 -24.15
N GLU A 359 -7.75 12.89 -23.07
CA GLU A 359 -6.43 13.52 -22.88
C GLU A 359 -5.30 12.48 -22.74
N LYS A 360 -5.58 11.22 -23.08
CA LYS A 360 -4.68 10.07 -22.94
C LYS A 360 -4.40 9.47 -24.32
N ASN A 361 -3.18 9.01 -24.56
CA ASN A 361 -2.87 8.26 -25.78
C ASN A 361 -3.52 6.87 -25.66
N LEU A 362 -4.47 6.52 -26.52
CA LEU A 362 -5.25 5.29 -26.38
C LEU A 362 -5.47 4.62 -27.74
N GLU A 363 -5.67 3.31 -27.72
CA GLU A 363 -6.21 2.54 -28.85
C GLU A 363 -7.62 2.05 -28.50
N ILE A 364 -8.64 2.50 -29.23
CA ILE A 364 -10.03 2.08 -29.03
C ILE A 364 -10.46 1.24 -30.23
N TYR A 365 -10.88 0.01 -29.98
CA TYR A 365 -11.15 -0.97 -31.03
C TYR A 365 -12.50 -1.68 -30.84
N GLY A 366 -13.31 -1.75 -31.89
CA GLY A 366 -14.50 -2.61 -31.92
C GLY A 366 -14.15 -4.05 -32.30
N ILE A 367 -14.44 -5.03 -31.44
CA ILE A 367 -14.12 -6.46 -31.68
C ILE A 367 -15.01 -7.05 -32.78
N GLU A 368 -16.28 -6.63 -32.81
CA GLU A 368 -17.34 -7.23 -33.60
C GLU A 368 -17.93 -6.24 -34.60
N PRO A 369 -18.55 -6.71 -35.70
CA PRO A 369 -19.44 -5.86 -36.48
C PRO A 369 -20.60 -5.40 -35.58
N ASP A 370 -20.99 -4.13 -35.70
CA ASP A 370 -22.05 -3.46 -34.90
C ASP A 370 -21.65 -2.93 -33.51
N VAL A 371 -20.43 -2.39 -33.38
CA VAL A 371 -20.03 -1.60 -32.22
C VAL A 371 -20.37 -0.12 -32.44
N LYS A 372 -21.18 0.47 -31.56
CA LYS A 372 -21.58 1.88 -31.63
C LYS A 372 -21.21 2.65 -30.37
N ILE A 373 -20.54 3.79 -30.50
CA ILE A 373 -20.30 4.77 -29.44
C ILE A 373 -21.32 5.89 -29.62
N CYS A 374 -22.31 5.95 -28.73
CA CYS A 374 -23.49 6.80 -28.88
C CYS A 374 -23.47 7.98 -27.90
N SER A 375 -23.79 9.19 -28.37
CA SER A 375 -23.95 10.33 -27.48
C SER A 375 -25.15 10.16 -26.55
N SER A 376 -25.00 10.53 -25.28
CA SER A 376 -26.13 10.72 -24.38
C SER A 376 -26.88 12.00 -24.73
N HIS A 377 -28.19 12.07 -24.48
CA HIS A 377 -28.99 13.28 -24.69
C HIS A 377 -28.45 14.54 -23.96
N ASP A 378 -27.65 14.37 -22.91
CA ASP A 378 -27.08 15.46 -22.11
C ASP A 378 -25.68 15.92 -22.55
N CYS A 379 -25.17 15.51 -23.74
CA CYS A 379 -23.77 15.80 -24.11
C CYS A 379 -23.51 17.26 -24.58
N GLY A 380 -24.54 18.11 -24.61
CA GLY A 380 -24.45 19.46 -25.17
C GLY A 380 -24.18 19.45 -26.68
N ASP A 381 -23.48 20.47 -27.17
CA ASP A 381 -23.24 20.70 -28.61
C ASP A 381 -21.99 19.98 -29.17
N LEU A 382 -21.21 19.33 -28.31
CA LEU A 382 -19.99 18.60 -28.66
C LEU A 382 -20.04 17.19 -28.07
N PHE A 383 -19.69 16.15 -28.85
CA PHE A 383 -19.66 14.79 -28.32
C PHE A 383 -18.27 14.34 -27.82
N ILE A 384 -17.23 14.46 -28.65
CA ILE A 384 -15.87 14.01 -28.30
C ILE A 384 -14.90 15.18 -28.39
N PHE A 385 -14.20 15.49 -27.31
CA PHE A 385 -13.10 16.45 -27.28
C PHE A 385 -11.78 15.72 -27.11
N VAL A 386 -10.85 15.93 -28.03
CA VAL A 386 -9.55 15.26 -28.09
C VAL A 386 -8.44 16.30 -27.87
N ASN A 387 -7.62 16.05 -26.85
CA ASN A 387 -6.48 16.88 -26.46
C ASN A 387 -5.35 15.97 -25.95
N VAL A 388 -4.73 15.23 -26.86
CA VAL A 388 -3.75 14.20 -26.53
C VAL A 388 -2.33 14.66 -26.84
N PRO A 389 -1.31 14.30 -26.02
CA PRO A 389 0.07 14.69 -26.30
C PRO A 389 0.68 13.93 -27.50
N GLY A 390 0.19 12.72 -27.79
CA GLY A 390 0.66 11.86 -28.87
C GLY A 390 -0.48 11.46 -29.80
N THR A 391 -0.90 10.21 -29.76
CA THR A 391 -1.85 9.63 -30.71
C THR A 391 -3.04 9.00 -30.02
N LEU A 392 -4.24 9.28 -30.54
CA LEU A 392 -5.48 8.57 -30.25
C LEU A 392 -5.91 7.80 -31.51
N LYS A 393 -5.98 6.48 -31.42
CA LYS A 393 -6.45 5.62 -32.51
C LYS A 393 -7.82 5.06 -32.17
N ILE A 394 -8.79 5.24 -33.06
CA ILE A 394 -10.13 4.67 -32.94
C ILE A 394 -10.41 3.85 -34.21
N SER A 395 -10.77 2.59 -34.04
CA SER A 395 -10.91 1.65 -35.14
C SER A 395 -12.14 0.75 -35.05
N ASN A 396 -12.74 0.46 -36.21
CA ASN A 396 -13.86 -0.49 -36.36
C ASN A 396 -15.07 -0.18 -35.46
N VAL A 397 -15.44 1.11 -35.35
CA VAL A 397 -16.59 1.56 -34.56
C VAL A 397 -17.46 2.56 -35.32
N THR A 398 -18.74 2.59 -35.00
CA THR A 398 -19.65 3.66 -35.41
C THR A 398 -19.75 4.71 -34.30
N ILE A 399 -19.38 5.96 -34.56
CA ILE A 399 -19.58 7.08 -33.63
C ILE A 399 -20.86 7.78 -34.02
N LYS A 400 -21.86 7.77 -33.13
CA LYS A 400 -23.22 8.22 -33.43
C LYS A 400 -23.69 9.35 -32.53
N ALA A 401 -24.16 10.44 -33.14
CA ALA A 401 -24.94 11.46 -32.45
C ALA A 401 -26.42 11.01 -32.34
N VAL A 402 -26.91 10.85 -31.12
CA VAL A 402 -28.31 10.44 -30.86
C VAL A 402 -29.27 11.65 -30.95
N HIS A 403 -28.77 12.85 -30.68
CA HIS A 403 -29.48 14.12 -30.81
C HIS A 403 -28.69 15.10 -31.69
N PRO A 404 -29.32 16.17 -32.22
CA PRO A 404 -28.61 17.17 -33.01
C PRO A 404 -27.52 17.85 -32.17
N ILE A 405 -26.28 17.81 -32.66
CA ILE A 405 -25.11 18.46 -32.05
C ILE A 405 -24.39 19.28 -33.11
N ASP A 406 -23.72 20.35 -32.70
CA ASP A 406 -22.97 21.19 -33.64
C ASP A 406 -21.69 20.53 -34.13
N GLN A 407 -21.11 19.64 -33.33
CA GLN A 407 -19.82 19.04 -33.62
C GLN A 407 -19.68 17.64 -33.01
N LEU A 408 -19.36 16.63 -33.83
CA LEU A 408 -19.16 15.27 -33.33
C LEU A 408 -17.82 15.15 -32.61
N ILE A 409 -16.74 15.66 -33.23
CA ILE A 409 -15.39 15.55 -32.70
C ILE A 409 -14.68 16.90 -32.78
N CYS A 410 -14.08 17.34 -31.67
CA CYS A 410 -13.18 18.49 -31.58
C CYS A 410 -11.77 18.02 -31.30
N LEU A 411 -10.86 18.25 -32.24
CA LEU A 411 -9.46 17.92 -32.07
C LEU A 411 -8.65 19.20 -31.81
N LYS A 412 -8.23 19.37 -30.55
CA LYS A 412 -7.45 20.53 -30.10
C LYS A 412 -5.94 20.35 -30.30
N SER A 413 -5.40 19.19 -29.92
CA SER A 413 -3.97 18.88 -30.00
C SER A 413 -3.75 17.37 -30.19
N GLY A 414 -2.58 17.01 -30.73
CA GLY A 414 -2.18 15.63 -30.97
C GLY A 414 -2.64 15.06 -32.32
N HIS A 415 -2.58 13.74 -32.44
CA HIS A 415 -2.90 13.00 -33.66
C HIS A 415 -4.10 12.07 -33.47
N LEU A 416 -5.19 12.33 -34.17
CA LEU A 416 -6.36 11.44 -34.23
C LEU A 416 -6.30 10.57 -35.49
N ILE A 417 -6.33 9.25 -35.30
CA ILE A 417 -6.42 8.26 -36.37
C ILE A 417 -7.78 7.57 -36.28
N LEU A 418 -8.61 7.74 -37.32
CA LEU A 418 -9.87 7.00 -37.49
C LEU A 418 -9.66 5.97 -38.60
N GLU A 419 -9.83 4.69 -38.27
CA GLU A 419 -9.63 3.58 -39.20
C GLU A 419 -10.88 2.68 -39.24
N ASP A 420 -11.46 2.46 -40.42
CA ASP A 420 -12.68 1.66 -40.58
C ASP A 420 -13.87 2.15 -39.71
N CYS A 421 -13.92 3.46 -39.46
CA CYS A 421 -14.95 4.08 -38.64
C CYS A 421 -16.15 4.58 -39.47
N VAL A 422 -17.32 4.64 -38.85
CA VAL A 422 -18.51 5.29 -39.42
C VAL A 422 -18.92 6.44 -38.50
N LEU A 423 -18.96 7.66 -39.01
CA LEU A 423 -19.43 8.83 -38.28
C LEU A 423 -20.88 9.10 -38.68
N ASP A 424 -21.81 8.78 -37.78
CA ASP A 424 -23.25 9.01 -37.93
C ASP A 424 -23.61 10.34 -37.27
N PHE A 425 -23.63 11.38 -38.09
CA PHE A 425 -23.87 12.75 -37.66
C PHE A 425 -25.32 13.13 -37.97
N ASN A 426 -26.14 13.28 -36.93
CA ASN A 426 -27.53 13.67 -37.07
C ASN A 426 -27.59 15.20 -37.30
N GLN A 427 -27.97 15.65 -38.50
CA GLN A 427 -27.88 17.05 -38.96
C GLN A 427 -28.37 18.07 -37.89
N SER A 428 -27.45 18.91 -37.41
CA SER A 428 -27.78 20.21 -36.80
C SER A 428 -28.05 21.23 -37.91
N VAL A 429 -28.90 22.22 -37.62
CA VAL A 429 -29.42 23.28 -38.50
C VAL A 429 -28.31 24.16 -39.12
N MET A 430 -27.07 24.03 -38.65
CA MET A 430 -25.89 24.79 -39.08
C MET A 430 -24.97 23.91 -39.94
N LYS A 431 -24.58 24.38 -41.13
CA LYS A 431 -23.62 23.71 -42.05
C LYS A 431 -22.20 23.62 -41.48
N LYS A 432 -22.00 22.92 -40.37
CA LYS A 432 -20.69 22.69 -39.74
C LYS A 432 -20.18 21.30 -40.07
N GLU A 433 -18.87 21.18 -40.23
CA GLU A 433 -18.21 19.89 -40.42
C GLU A 433 -18.31 19.04 -39.13
N PRO A 434 -18.51 17.71 -39.24
CA PRO A 434 -18.66 16.84 -38.07
C PRO A 434 -17.38 16.76 -37.23
N ILE A 435 -16.21 16.99 -37.83
CA ILE A 435 -14.92 17.05 -37.14
C ILE A 435 -14.36 18.47 -37.30
N ARG A 436 -14.08 19.16 -36.19
CA ARG A 436 -13.29 20.39 -36.21
C ARG A 436 -11.88 20.09 -35.72
N LYS A 437 -10.90 20.54 -36.49
CA LYS A 437 -9.47 20.46 -36.18
C LYS A 437 -8.94 21.86 -35.86
N LEU A 438 -8.18 22.01 -34.78
CA LEU A 438 -7.43 23.25 -34.48
C LEU A 438 -5.99 23.17 -35.03
N ASP A 439 -5.34 24.33 -35.19
CA ASP A 439 -4.23 24.54 -36.15
C ASP A 439 -3.04 23.59 -35.99
N ASP A 440 -2.69 23.17 -34.76
CA ASP A 440 -1.53 22.31 -34.51
C ASP A 440 -1.85 20.80 -34.51
N ALA A 441 -3.11 20.41 -34.71
CA ALA A 441 -3.51 19.01 -34.60
C ALA A 441 -3.47 18.24 -35.94
N GLN A 442 -3.25 16.93 -35.85
CA GLN A 442 -3.17 16.02 -36.99
C GLN A 442 -4.38 15.08 -37.03
N LEU A 443 -4.99 14.93 -38.20
CA LEU A 443 -6.11 14.03 -38.43
C LEU A 443 -5.79 13.08 -39.58
N THR A 444 -5.97 11.78 -39.37
CA THR A 444 -5.81 10.74 -40.39
C THR A 444 -7.08 9.91 -40.47
N LEU A 445 -7.66 9.83 -41.66
CA LEU A 445 -8.87 9.06 -41.95
C LEU A 445 -8.51 7.91 -42.89
N ILE A 446 -8.69 6.67 -42.45
CA ILE A 446 -8.42 5.45 -43.21
C ILE A 446 -9.74 4.70 -43.32
N ASN A 447 -10.25 4.51 -44.54
CA ASN A 447 -11.53 3.83 -44.82
C ASN A 447 -12.71 4.29 -43.92
N THR A 448 -12.68 5.55 -43.48
CA THR A 448 -13.70 6.12 -42.59
C THR A 448 -14.79 6.79 -43.41
N LYS A 449 -16.05 6.50 -43.08
CA LYS A 449 -17.23 7.04 -43.77
C LYS A 449 -17.97 8.01 -42.87
N ILE A 450 -18.51 9.07 -43.46
CA ILE A 450 -19.39 10.02 -42.79
C ILE A 450 -20.77 9.85 -43.41
N ILE A 451 -21.78 9.58 -42.58
CA ILE A 451 -23.18 9.42 -42.98
C ILE A 451 -24.04 10.47 -42.26
N GLY A 452 -25.15 10.86 -42.90
CA GLY A 452 -25.98 11.97 -42.40
C GLY A 452 -25.53 13.36 -42.83
N GLN A 453 -24.87 13.48 -43.99
CA GLN A 453 -24.54 14.77 -44.62
C GLN A 453 -25.77 15.48 -45.19
#